data_AF-A0A9D9X1I7-F1
#
_entry.id   AF-A0A9D9X1I7-F1
#
_cell.length_a   1.000
_cell.length_b   1.000
_cell.length_c   1.000
_cell.angle_alpha   90.00
_cell.angle_beta   90.00
_cell.angle_gamma   90.00
#
_symmetry.space_group_name_H-M   'P 1'
#
loop_
_entity.id
_entity.type
_entity.pdbx_description
1 polymer ?
#
loop_
_entity_poly.entity_id
_entity_poly.type
_entity_poly.pdbx_seq_one_letter_code
_entity_poly.pdbx_strand_id
1 'polypeptide(L)'
;LATAGTDVAVDFLHDFEKAVTLISRFPETGSPKYGYEPSLAGIRFWPMKKFPFLIFYIETEHQIDVWRVIHGNMDITADINDPDSLP
;
A
#
# COMPACT_ATOMS: atom_id res chain seq x y z
N LEU A 1 2.86 22.59 3.74
CA LEU A 1 2.29 21.32 4.27
C LEU A 1 2.06 21.53 5.76
N ALA A 2 0.82 21.40 6.25
CA ALA A 2 0.55 21.39 7.68
C ALA A 2 0.91 20.01 8.23
N THR A 3 1.70 19.95 9.30
CA THR A 3 2.06 18.69 9.98
C THR A 3 1.00 18.35 11.01
N ALA A 4 0.55 17.10 11.03
CA ALA A 4 -0.33 16.63 12.09
C ALA A 4 0.41 16.51 13.44
N GLY A 5 -0.32 16.56 14.55
CA GLY A 5 0.24 16.37 15.89
C GLY A 5 0.62 14.92 16.18
N THR A 6 1.37 14.71 17.26
CA THR A 6 1.88 13.39 17.69
C THR A 6 0.78 12.33 17.81
N ASP A 7 -0.39 12.70 18.33
CA ASP A 7 -1.52 11.77 18.51
C ASP A 7 -1.99 11.18 17.16
N VAL A 8 -2.00 12.00 16.11
CA VAL A 8 -2.38 11.55 14.76
C VAL A 8 -1.32 10.59 14.19
N ALA A 9 -0.04 10.84 14.47
CA ALA A 9 1.04 9.95 14.04
C ALA A 9 0.95 8.57 14.73
N VAL A 10 0.61 8.56 16.02
CA VAL A 10 0.38 7.32 16.78
C VAL A 10 -0.85 6.57 16.26
N ASP A 11 -1.95 7.27 16.00
CA ASP A 11 -3.15 6.67 15.42
C ASP A 11 -2.90 6.10 14.02
N PHE A 12 -2.08 6.78 13.21
CA PHE A 12 -1.65 6.29 11.90
C PHE A 12 -0.88 4.98 12.02
N LEU A 13 0.13 4.94 12.90
CA LEU A 13 0.93 3.73 13.11
C LEU A 13 0.05 2.56 13.58
N HIS A 14 -0.86 2.79 14.53
CA HIS A 14 -1.78 1.75 14.98
C HIS A 14 -2.71 1.22 13.88
N ASP A 15 -3.19 2.09 12.98
CA ASP A 15 -4.02 1.65 11.85
C ASP A 15 -3.19 0.87 10.82
N PHE A 16 -1.95 1.32 10.58
CA PHE A 16 -1.00 0.65 9.69
C PHE A 16 -0.62 -0.74 10.20
N GLU A 17 -0.27 -0.87 11.47
CA GLU A 17 0.08 -2.16 12.10
C GLU A 17 -1.08 -3.16 12.03
N LYS A 18 -2.31 -2.70 12.24
CA LYS A 18 -3.51 -3.53 12.10
C LYS A 18 -3.71 -4.01 10.67
N ALA A 19 -3.51 -3.11 9.70
CA ALA A 19 -3.60 -3.45 8.30
C ALA A 19 -2.54 -4.49 7.92
N VAL A 20 -1.27 -4.23 8.21
CA VAL A 20 -0.16 -5.16 7.91
C VAL A 20 -0.36 -6.50 8.59
N THR A 21 -0.74 -6.54 9.88
CA THR A 21 -1.03 -7.80 10.58
C THR A 21 -2.11 -8.62 9.89
N LEU A 22 -3.16 -7.96 9.37
CA LEU A 22 -4.23 -8.62 8.66
C LEU A 22 -3.76 -9.19 7.33
N ILE A 23 -3.06 -8.39 6.50
CA ILE A 23 -2.58 -8.83 5.19
C ILE A 23 -1.42 -9.83 5.29
N SER A 24 -0.62 -9.83 6.36
CA SER A 24 0.36 -10.88 6.61
C SER A 24 -0.27 -12.22 6.96
N ARG A 25 -1.43 -12.21 7.65
CA ARG A 25 -2.16 -13.44 8.00
C ARG A 25 -3.01 -13.98 6.84
N PHE A 26 -3.55 -13.08 6.04
CA PHE A 26 -4.40 -13.42 4.91
C PHE A 26 -3.95 -12.62 3.66
N PRO A 27 -2.83 -12.99 3.04
CA PRO A 27 -2.26 -12.24 1.92
C PRO A 27 -3.20 -12.13 0.71
N GLU A 28 -4.08 -13.11 0.51
CA GLU A 28 -5.05 -13.13 -0.58
C GLU A 28 -6.17 -12.07 -0.45
N THR A 29 -6.33 -11.45 0.73
CA THR A 29 -7.43 -10.49 1.00
C THR A 29 -7.28 -9.18 0.22
N GLY A 30 -6.06 -8.84 -0.22
CA GLY A 30 -5.82 -7.67 -1.05
C GLY A 30 -6.39 -7.83 -2.45
N SER A 31 -6.98 -6.74 -2.96
CA SER A 31 -7.48 -6.73 -4.34
C SER A 31 -6.30 -6.83 -5.31
N PRO A 32 -6.31 -7.77 -6.28
CA PRO A 32 -5.27 -7.84 -7.30
C PRO A 32 -5.34 -6.55 -8.13
N LYS A 33 -4.21 -5.86 -8.29
CA LYS A 33 -4.14 -4.74 -9.24
C LYS A 33 -3.78 -5.30 -10.62
N TYR A 34 -4.53 -4.87 -11.63
CA TYR A 34 -4.24 -5.13 -13.04
C TYR A 34 -2.81 -4.66 -13.38
N GLY A 35 -2.04 -5.53 -14.02
CA GLY A 35 -0.79 -5.19 -14.67
C GLY A 35 -0.65 -6.04 -15.94
N TYR A 36 -0.78 -5.40 -17.10
CA TYR A 36 -0.34 -5.97 -18.39
C TYR A 36 1.20 -5.96 -18.51
N GLU A 37 1.90 -5.33 -17.56
CA GLU A 37 3.34 -5.40 -17.35
C GLU A 37 3.71 -6.66 -16.55
N PRO A 38 4.62 -7.52 -17.05
CA PRO A 38 5.13 -8.67 -16.30
C PRO A 38 5.82 -8.29 -14.96
N SER A 39 6.30 -7.06 -14.82
CA SER A 39 6.92 -6.52 -13.59
C SER A 39 5.91 -6.18 -12.49
N LEU A 40 4.62 -6.04 -12.82
CA LEU A 40 3.52 -5.74 -11.89
C LEU A 40 2.69 -6.99 -11.55
N ALA A 41 3.03 -8.15 -12.13
CA ALA A 41 2.32 -9.40 -11.91
C ALA A 41 2.41 -9.79 -10.43
N GLY A 42 1.26 -9.81 -9.74
CA GLY A 42 1.16 -10.23 -8.34
C GLY A 42 1.12 -9.10 -7.31
N ILE A 43 1.20 -7.82 -7.72
CA ILE A 43 1.02 -6.71 -6.80
C ILE A 43 -0.45 -6.63 -6.35
N ARG A 44 -0.63 -6.63 -5.03
CA ARG A 44 -1.90 -6.44 -4.35
C ARG A 44 -1.88 -5.10 -3.62
N PHE A 45 -3.08 -4.57 -3.36
CA PHE A 45 -3.21 -3.41 -2.50
C PHE A 45 -4.27 -3.62 -1.43
N TRP A 46 -4.08 -2.93 -0.30
CA TRP A 46 -4.99 -2.90 0.83
C TRP A 46 -5.21 -1.46 1.33
N PRO A 47 -6.46 -0.98 1.40
CA PRO A 47 -6.74 0.34 1.96
C PRO A 47 -6.66 0.34 3.49
N MET A 48 -6.03 1.38 4.05
CA MET A 48 -6.11 1.66 5.48
C MET A 48 -7.53 2.13 5.84
N LYS A 49 -7.97 1.84 7.07
CA LYS A 49 -9.37 2.05 7.47
C LYS A 49 -9.62 3.48 7.96
N LYS A 50 -8.68 4.02 8.73
CA LYS A 50 -8.81 5.36 9.32
C LYS A 50 -8.19 6.45 8.46
N PHE A 51 -7.19 6.10 7.66
CA PHE A 51 -6.43 7.05 6.86
C PHE A 51 -6.59 6.73 5.37
N PRO A 52 -6.62 7.74 4.49
CA PRO A 52 -6.77 7.56 3.04
C PRO A 52 -5.45 7.08 2.39
N PHE A 53 -4.80 6.07 2.96
CA PHE A 53 -3.57 5.47 2.46
C PHE A 53 -3.82 4.06 1.94
N LEU A 54 -3.05 3.69 0.92
CA LEU A 54 -3.07 2.39 0.27
C LEU A 54 -1.71 1.73 0.48
N ILE A 55 -1.73 0.49 0.97
CA ILE A 55 -0.54 -0.34 1.16
C ILE A 55 -0.41 -1.27 -0.05
N PHE A 56 0.69 -1.14 -0.78
CA PHE A 56 1.04 -2.00 -1.91
C PHE A 56 2.01 -3.08 -1.46
N TYR A 57 1.68 -4.33 -1.77
CA TYR A 57 2.50 -5.46 -1.35
C TYR A 57 2.47 -6.61 -2.35
N ILE A 58 3.46 -7.49 -2.24
CA ILE A 58 3.53 -8.77 -2.94
C ILE A 58 3.53 -9.88 -1.89
N GLU A 59 2.86 -10.99 -2.20
CA GLU A 59 2.95 -12.22 -1.44
C GLU A 59 4.13 -13.06 -1.94
N THR A 60 4.98 -13.49 -1.02
CA THR A 60 6.09 -14.42 -1.26
C THR A 60 5.81 -15.75 -0.55
N GLU A 61 6.66 -16.76 -0.70
CA GLU A 61 6.45 -18.08 -0.08
C GLU A 61 6.38 -18.05 1.46
N HIS A 62 6.95 -17.03 2.11
CA HIS A 62 7.09 -17.00 3.57
C HIS A 62 6.56 -15.72 4.22
N GLN A 63 6.36 -14.66 3.45
CA GLN A 63 6.00 -13.35 3.96
C GLN A 63 5.31 -12.49 2.91
N ILE A 64 4.84 -11.32 3.34
CA ILE A 64 4.51 -10.24 2.41
C ILE A 64 5.66 -9.24 2.36
N ASP A 65 5.89 -8.69 1.19
CA ASP A 65 6.81 -7.57 1.00
C ASP A 65 6.00 -6.31 0.73
N VAL A 66 6.07 -5.34 1.63
CA VAL A 66 5.42 -4.02 1.45
C VAL A 66 6.33 -3.13 0.61
N TRP A 67 5.86 -2.75 -0.57
CA TRP A 67 6.64 -1.98 -1.54
C TRP A 67 6.46 -0.48 -1.35
N ARG A 68 5.21 -0.03 -1.19
CA ARG A 68 4.84 1.38 -1.09
C ARG A 68 3.62 1.57 -0.19
N VAL A 69 3.58 2.71 0.50
CA VAL A 69 2.40 3.20 1.23
C VAL A 69 2.10 4.59 0.70
N ILE A 70 1.01 4.72 -0.06
CA ILE A 70 0.71 5.94 -0.82
C ILE A 70 -0.62 6.55 -0.42
N HIS A 71 -0.76 7.87 -0.54
CA HIS A 71 -2.02 8.55 -0.24
C HIS A 71 -2.99 8.42 -1.42
N GLY A 72 -4.12 7.75 -1.22
CA GLY A 72 -5.08 7.38 -2.26
C GLY A 72 -5.68 8.56 -3.03
N ASN A 73 -5.68 9.78 -2.49
CA ASN A 73 -6.18 10.95 -3.23
C ASN A 73 -5.07 11.85 -3.80
N MET A 74 -3.80 11.60 -3.46
CA MET A 74 -2.69 12.47 -3.91
C MET A 74 -1.71 11.78 -4.85
N ASP A 75 -1.63 10.44 -4.84
CA ASP A 75 -0.66 9.69 -5.66
C ASP A 75 -1.24 9.08 -6.94
N ILE A 76 -2.56 8.91 -7.08
CA ILE A 76 -3.15 8.32 -8.30
C ILE A 76 -3.00 9.28 -9.50
N THR A 77 -2.68 10.55 -9.27
CA THR A 77 -2.39 11.55 -10.30
C THR A 77 -0.91 11.75 -10.61
N ALA A 78 0.02 11.09 -9.91
CA ALA A 78 1.45 11.33 -10.12
C ALA A 78 2.06 10.46 -11.24
N ASP A 79 1.95 9.12 -11.18
CA ASP A 79 2.77 8.26 -12.05
C ASP A 79 2.05 7.00 -12.59
N ILE A 80 0.84 7.15 -13.16
CA ILE A 80 0.21 6.05 -13.95
C ILE A 80 0.58 6.14 -15.45
N ASN A 81 1.38 7.14 -15.87
CA ASN A 81 1.71 7.38 -17.27
C ASN A 81 3.20 7.23 -17.65
N ASP A 82 4.07 6.83 -16.72
CA ASP A 82 5.50 6.65 -17.05
C ASP A 82 5.98 5.22 -16.77
N PRO A 83 6.07 4.36 -17.79
CA PRO A 83 6.51 2.97 -17.65
C PRO A 83 8.00 2.83 -17.28
N ASP A 84 8.81 3.90 -17.36
CA ASP A 84 10.24 3.88 -17.04
C ASP A 84 10.57 4.46 -15.65
N SER A 85 9.56 4.89 -14.88
CA SER A 85 9.77 5.45 -13.54
C SER A 85 9.67 4.37 -12.43
N LEU A 86 10.52 3.35 -12.49
CA LEU A 86 10.94 2.56 -11.33
C LEU A 86 12.46 2.31 -11.44
N PRO A 87 13.27 2.60 -10.40
CA PRO A 87 14.71 2.31 -10.42
C PRO A 87 15.01 0.81 -10.44
#